data_AF-A0A7K2Y813-F1
#
_entry.id   AF-A0A7K2Y813-F1
#
_cell.length_a   1.000
_cell.length_b   1.000
_cell.length_c   1.000
_cell.angle_alpha   90.00
_cell.angle_beta   90.00
_cell.angle_gamma   90.00
#
_symmetry.space_group_name_H-M   'P 1'
#
loop_
_entity.id
_entity.type
_entity.pdbx_description
1 polymer ?
#
loop_
_entity_poly.entity_id
_entity_poly.type
_entity_poly.pdbx_seq_one_letter_code
_entity_poly.pdbx_strand_id
1 'polypeptide(L)'
;FDGATFSGGTVFFDGATFSPSSTVSFDGARFSGGIVAFDGATFSGGTVSLRSVLSWVEPPTFTPRVLDDPPEGLLLPAPTTG
;
A
#
# COMPACT_ATOMS: atom_id res chain seq x y z
N PHE A 1 -7.75 7.23 -2.03
CA PHE A 1 -7.73 6.78 -3.44
C PHE A 1 -8.84 5.76 -3.67
N ASP A 2 -10.02 5.99 -3.11
CA ASP A 2 -11.09 4.99 -3.18
C ASP A 2 -11.65 4.93 -4.60
N GLY A 3 -11.88 3.70 -5.10
CA GLY A 3 -12.37 3.45 -6.46
C GLY A 3 -11.40 3.79 -7.60
N ALA A 4 -10.16 4.20 -7.30
CA ALA A 4 -9.17 4.58 -8.31
C ALA A 4 -8.75 3.38 -9.19
N THR A 5 -8.39 3.63 -10.44
CA THR A 5 -7.81 2.62 -11.34
C THR A 5 -6.40 3.05 -11.72
N PHE A 6 -5.43 2.17 -11.45
CA PHE A 6 -4.02 2.31 -11.79
C PHE A 6 -3.66 1.28 -12.85
N SER A 7 -3.26 1.73 -14.04
CA SER A 7 -2.94 0.88 -15.19
C SER A 7 -1.46 0.99 -15.56
N GLY A 8 -0.64 0.05 -15.08
CA GLY A 8 0.78 -0.05 -15.44
C GLY A 8 1.71 0.98 -14.79
N GLY A 9 1.27 1.68 -13.73
CA GLY A 9 2.03 2.73 -13.06
C GLY A 9 2.39 2.38 -11.61
N THR A 10 3.53 2.88 -11.12
CA THR A 10 3.94 2.70 -9.72
C THR A 10 3.43 3.86 -8.86
N VAL A 11 2.85 3.54 -7.70
CA VAL A 11 2.48 4.51 -6.68
C VAL A 11 3.61 4.59 -5.65
N PHE A 12 4.31 5.72 -5.60
CA PHE A 12 5.42 5.94 -4.67
C PHE A 12 4.98 6.75 -3.46
N PHE A 13 5.24 6.21 -2.27
CA PHE A 13 5.18 6.92 -0.98
C PHE A 13 6.57 7.06 -0.35
N ASP A 14 7.62 6.95 -1.16
CA ASP A 14 8.99 6.97 -0.68
C ASP A 14 9.30 8.28 0.07
N GLY A 15 9.91 8.15 1.25
CA GLY A 15 10.20 9.27 2.14
C GLY A 15 8.97 9.99 2.72
N ALA A 16 7.75 9.49 2.51
CA ALA A 16 6.54 10.10 3.07
C ALA A 16 6.47 9.91 4.59
N THR A 17 5.93 10.90 5.28
CA THR A 17 5.64 10.81 6.73
C THR A 17 4.14 10.72 6.96
N PHE A 18 3.70 9.62 7.57
CA PHE A 18 2.31 9.40 7.99
C PHE A 18 2.17 9.71 9.48
N SER A 19 1.70 10.93 9.77
CA SER A 19 1.43 11.42 11.12
C SER A 19 0.16 10.78 11.71
N PRO A 20 -0.12 10.91 13.02
CA PRO A 20 -1.28 10.27 13.67
C PRO A 20 -2.65 10.57 13.03
N SER A 21 -2.78 11.71 12.35
CA SER A 21 -4.02 12.11 11.64
C SER A 21 -4.05 11.70 10.17
N SER A 22 -2.99 11.07 9.65
CA SER A 22 -2.90 10.65 8.25
C SER A 22 -3.64 9.35 8.04
N THR A 23 -4.61 9.36 7.12
CA THR A 23 -5.31 8.15 6.67
C THR A 23 -5.31 8.11 5.14
N VAL A 24 -4.74 7.05 4.57
CA VAL A 24 -4.78 6.77 3.13
C VAL A 24 -5.53 5.47 2.91
N SER A 25 -6.62 5.53 2.16
CA SER A 25 -7.44 4.37 1.80
C SER A 25 -7.36 4.08 0.30
N PHE A 26 -7.32 2.79 -0.03
CA PHE A 26 -7.41 2.26 -1.40
C PHE A 26 -8.65 1.36 -1.57
N ASP A 27 -9.71 1.66 -0.84
CA ASP A 27 -10.93 0.87 -0.87
C ASP A 27 -11.53 0.84 -2.28
N GLY A 28 -11.78 -0.35 -2.80
CA GLY A 28 -12.26 -0.55 -4.16
C GLY A 28 -11.31 -0.10 -5.29
N ALA A 29 -10.05 0.21 -4.99
CA ALA A 29 -9.07 0.55 -6.02
C ALA A 29 -8.69 -0.70 -6.85
N ARG A 30 -8.39 -0.49 -8.14
CA ARG A 30 -7.94 -1.54 -9.07
C ARG A 30 -6.52 -1.26 -9.54
N PHE A 31 -5.66 -2.29 -9.50
CA PHE A 31 -4.29 -2.24 -9.98
C PHE A 31 -4.10 -3.28 -11.10
N SER A 32 -3.96 -2.81 -12.35
CA SER A 32 -3.71 -3.64 -13.53
C SER A 32 -2.24 -3.58 -13.96
N GLY A 33 -1.36 -3.97 -13.04
CA GLY A 33 0.10 -3.84 -13.14
C GLY A 33 0.60 -2.54 -12.50
N GLY A 34 1.71 -2.61 -11.76
CA GLY A 34 2.26 -1.48 -11.01
C GLY A 34 2.73 -1.86 -9.59
N ILE A 35 3.67 -1.11 -9.04
CA ILE A 35 4.24 -1.31 -7.70
C ILE A 35 3.61 -0.30 -6.73
N VAL A 36 3.51 -0.63 -5.43
CA VAL A 36 3.28 0.38 -4.37
C VAL A 36 4.49 0.35 -3.46
N ALA A 37 5.28 1.42 -3.46
CA ALA A 37 6.54 1.50 -2.73
C ALA A 37 6.44 2.48 -1.55
N PHE A 38 7.13 2.12 -0.46
CA PHE A 38 7.17 2.87 0.81
C PHE A 38 8.62 3.05 1.28
N ASP A 39 9.58 3.15 0.36
CA ASP A 39 10.99 3.14 0.72
C ASP A 39 11.36 4.40 1.53
N GLY A 40 11.83 4.19 2.76
CA GLY A 40 12.11 5.27 3.69
C GLY A 40 10.86 6.01 4.21
N ALA A 41 9.66 5.49 3.98
CA ALA A 41 8.45 6.06 4.58
C ALA A 41 8.45 5.90 6.10
N THR A 42 8.00 6.92 6.81
CA THR A 42 7.89 6.92 8.27
C THR A 42 6.43 6.86 8.71
N PHE A 43 6.08 5.86 9.52
CA PHE A 43 4.76 5.73 10.12
C PHE A 43 4.82 6.14 11.59
N SER A 44 4.26 7.30 11.91
CA SER A 44 4.19 7.86 13.27
C SER A 44 2.74 7.83 13.78
N GLY A 45 2.06 6.69 13.61
CA GLY A 45 0.65 6.49 13.98
C GLY A 45 -0.37 6.75 12.86
N GLY A 46 0.06 7.19 11.68
CA GLY A 46 -0.81 7.28 10.50
C GLY A 46 -1.09 5.91 9.88
N THR A 47 -2.20 5.79 9.15
CA THR A 47 -2.66 4.54 8.55
C THR A 47 -2.68 4.60 7.02
N VAL A 48 -2.18 3.57 6.37
CA VAL A 48 -2.34 3.31 4.93
C VAL A 48 -2.97 1.93 4.77
N SER A 49 -4.18 1.88 4.22
CA SER A 49 -4.96 0.65 4.08
C SER A 49 -5.07 0.17 2.64
N LEU A 50 -4.59 -1.06 2.41
CA LEU A 50 -4.63 -1.80 1.15
C LEU A 50 -5.52 -3.06 1.25
N ARG A 51 -6.26 -3.22 2.36
CA ARG A 51 -7.05 -4.44 2.65
C ARG A 51 -8.23 -4.69 1.71
N SER A 52 -8.85 -3.61 1.22
CA SER A 52 -10.12 -3.67 0.47
C SER A 52 -9.99 -3.23 -0.99
N VAL A 53 -8.78 -3.30 -1.53
CA VAL A 53 -8.52 -3.22 -2.96
C VAL A 53 -9.33 -4.26 -3.75
N LEU A 54 -9.92 -3.83 -4.86
CA LEU A 54 -10.86 -4.61 -5.66
C LEU A 54 -10.15 -5.70 -6.48
N SER A 55 -8.92 -5.45 -6.93
CA SER A 55 -8.12 -6.40 -7.73
C SER A 55 -6.66 -5.93 -7.87
N TRP A 56 -5.75 -6.90 -7.81
CA TRP A 56 -4.37 -6.79 -8.29
C TRP A 56 -4.15 -7.81 -9.40
N VAL A 57 -3.39 -7.46 -10.44
CA VAL A 57 -2.86 -8.44 -11.39
C VAL A 57 -1.60 -9.11 -10.85
N GLU A 58 -0.78 -8.36 -10.10
CA GLU A 58 0.34 -8.86 -9.28
C GLU A 58 0.29 -8.12 -7.92
N PRO A 59 0.48 -8.81 -6.78
CA PRO A 59 0.48 -8.16 -5.47
C PRO A 59 1.60 -7.10 -5.42
N PRO A 60 1.41 -6.01 -4.66
CA PRO A 60 2.42 -4.97 -4.55
C PRO A 60 3.69 -5.58 -3.96
N THR A 61 4.81 -5.38 -4.65
CA THR A 61 6.12 -5.76 -4.12
C THR A 61 6.52 -4.77 -3.05
N PHE A 62 6.51 -5.24 -1.82
CA PHE A 62 7.09 -4.52 -0.71
C PHE A 62 8.59 -4.83 -0.65
N THR A 63 9.41 -3.84 -0.33
CA THR A 63 10.82 -4.13 -0.06
C THR A 63 10.94 -5.11 1.11
N PRO A 64 11.98 -5.97 1.16
CA PRO A 64 12.08 -7.02 2.18
C PRO A 64 11.88 -6.50 3.60
N ARG A 65 12.39 -5.30 3.91
CA ARG A 65 12.16 -4.64 5.21
C ARG A 65 10.69 -4.47 5.58
N VAL A 66 9.83 -4.13 4.63
CA VAL A 66 8.39 -3.94 4.86
C VAL A 66 7.65 -5.29 4.98
N LEU A 67 8.17 -6.36 4.39
CA LEU A 67 7.61 -7.71 4.56
C LEU A 67 8.05 -8.36 5.88
N ASP A 68 9.31 -8.17 6.26
CA ASP A 68 9.91 -8.75 7.46
C ASP A 68 9.39 -8.06 8.74
N ASP A 69 9.17 -6.74 8.67
CA ASP A 69 8.68 -5.90 9.76
C ASP A 69 7.75 -4.80 9.22
N PRO A 70 6.48 -5.14 8.90
CA PRO A 70 5.54 -4.16 8.36
C PRO A 70 5.27 -3.05 9.38
N PRO A 71 5.32 -1.77 8.97
CA PRO A 71 4.97 -0.67 9.85
C PRO A 71 3.56 -0.85 10.43
N GLU A 72 3.36 -0.53 11.72
CA GLU A 72 2.07 -0.72 12.42
C GLU A 72 0.87 -0.06 11.70
N GLY A 73 1.13 1.03 10.97
CA GLY A 73 0.14 1.75 10.18
C GLY A 73 -0.11 1.21 8.76
N LEU A 74 0.68 0.26 8.27
CA LEU A 74 0.53 -0.30 6.92
C LEU A 74 -0.32 -1.57 6.96
N LEU A 75 -1.57 -1.46 6.50
CA LEU A 75 -2.52 -2.57 6.51
C LEU A 75 -2.52 -3.27 5.14
N LEU A 76 -1.78 -4.38 5.07
CA LEU A 76 -1.64 -5.20 3.87
C LEU A 76 -2.89 -6.04 3.57
N PRO A 77 -3.17 -6.36 2.29
CA PRO A 77 -4.16 -7.36 1.93
C PRO A 77 -3.75 -8.73 2.47
N ALA A 78 -4.73 -9.62 2.65
CA ALA A 78 -4.44 -11.00 3.02
C ALA A 78 -3.53 -11.63 1.96
N PRO A 79 -2.53 -12.45 2.35
CA PRO A 79 -1.73 -13.19 1.37
C PRO A 79 -2.69 -14.00 0.50
N THR A 80 -2.62 -13.81 -0.81
CA THR A 80 -3.34 -14.66 -1.76
C THR A 80 -2.72 -16.04 -1.65
N THR A 81 -3.38 -16.95 -0.94
CA THR A 81 -3.09 -18.38 -0.98
C THR A 81 -3.34 -18.83 -2.42
N GLY A 82 -2.27 -18.91 -3.21
CA GLY A 82 -2.26 -19.55 -4.52
C GLY A 82 -2.36 -21.06 -4.40
#